data_AF-A0A2E8VV10-F1
#
_entry.id   AF-A0A2E8VV10-F1
#
_cell.length_a   1.000
_cell.length_b   1.000
_cell.length_c   1.000
_cell.angle_alpha   90.00
_cell.angle_beta   90.00
_cell.angle_gamma   90.00
#
_symmetry.space_group_name_H-M   'P 1'
#
loop_
_entity.id
_entity.type
_entity.pdbx_description
1 polymer ?
#
loop_
_entity_poly.entity_id
_entity_poly.type
_entity_poly.pdbx_seq_one_letter_code
_entity_poly.pdbx_strand_id
1 'polypeptide(L)'
;MAEKTPPEHVYRDYAHAADHVQRFYELNHRYQTVEFARCKRDEYARLDKTRMGIWEACLKLDELVDESDPYTELTQIQQCLQTSEAISRDGHPDWFVLAGLVHDLG
;
A
#
# COMPACT_ATOMS: atom_id res chain seq x y z
N MET A 1 34.31 -19.75 10.18
CA MET A 1 33.93 -18.37 9.79
C MET A 1 32.53 -18.17 10.32
N ALA A 2 32.32 -17.24 11.26
CA ALA A 2 30.99 -16.99 11.79
C ALA A 2 30.13 -16.37 10.69
N GLU A 3 29.05 -17.06 10.34
CA GLU A 3 28.02 -16.58 9.43
C GLU A 3 27.44 -15.30 10.04
N LYS A 4 27.65 -14.18 9.35
CA LYS A 4 27.21 -12.87 9.82
C LYS A 4 25.71 -12.83 9.62
N THR A 5 24.94 -13.07 10.68
CA THR A 5 23.49 -12.88 10.67
C THR A 5 23.20 -11.49 10.08
N PRO A 6 22.41 -11.38 8.99
CA PRO A 6 22.05 -10.07 8.47
C PRO A 6 21.39 -9.25 9.59
N PRO A 7 21.61 -7.93 9.63
CA PRO A 7 20.99 -7.08 10.64
C PRO A 7 19.47 -7.30 10.64
N GLU A 8 18.83 -7.31 11.82
CA GLU A 8 17.38 -7.32 11.91
C GLU A 8 16.84 -6.17 11.05
N HIS A 9 16.00 -6.50 10.07
CA HIS A 9 15.31 -5.48 9.29
C HIS A 9 14.36 -4.73 10.23
N VAL A 10 14.67 -3.46 10.49
CA VAL A 10 13.78 -2.59 11.25
C VAL A 10 12.64 -2.17 10.33
N TYR A 11 11.51 -2.85 10.46
CA TYR A 11 10.29 -2.49 9.73
C TYR A 11 9.69 -1.22 10.33
N ARG A 12 9.20 -0.33 9.45
CA ARG A 12 8.50 0.92 9.83
C ARG A 12 9.34 1.88 10.69
N ASP A 13 10.63 2.07 10.35
CA ASP A 13 11.49 3.04 11.02
C ASP A 13 11.24 4.49 10.56
N TYR A 14 10.24 5.13 11.17
CA TYR A 14 9.93 6.53 10.88
C TYR A 14 10.95 7.54 11.45
N ALA A 15 11.81 7.12 12.39
CA ALA A 15 12.83 8.01 12.95
C ALA A 15 13.96 8.29 11.95
N HIS A 16 14.18 7.36 11.01
CA HIS A 16 15.18 7.46 9.94
C HIS A 16 14.57 7.39 8.54
N ALA A 17 13.26 7.63 8.40
CA ALA A 17 12.58 7.64 7.11
C ALA A 17 13.03 8.82 6.24
N ALA A 18 12.86 8.68 4.92
CA ALA A 18 13.16 9.74 3.96
C ALA A 18 12.22 10.96 4.14
N ASP A 19 12.73 12.14 3.76
CA ASP A 19 12.00 13.42 3.91
C ASP A 19 10.62 13.43 3.25
N HIS A 20 10.44 12.70 2.14
CA HIS A 20 9.16 12.63 1.44
C HIS A 20 8.07 11.95 2.29
N VAL A 21 8.43 10.95 3.10
CA VAL A 21 7.52 10.26 4.03
C VAL A 21 7.06 11.24 5.11
N GLN A 22 8.00 11.97 5.73
CA GLN A 22 7.67 12.97 6.73
C GLN A 22 6.74 14.05 6.15
N ARG A 23 7.06 14.54 4.95
CA ARG A 23 6.25 15.54 4.24
C ARG A 23 4.86 15.01 3.90
N PHE A 24 4.74 13.75 3.46
CA PHE A 24 3.47 13.11 3.18
C PHE A 24 2.56 13.14 4.42
N TYR A 25 3.08 12.74 5.57
CA TYR A 25 2.31 12.77 6.83
C TYR A 25 2.02 14.19 7.31
N GLU A 26 2.95 15.14 7.18
CA GLU A 26 2.71 16.54 7.53
C GLU A 26 1.52 17.12 6.74
N LEU A 27 1.51 16.92 5.41
CA LEU A 27 0.43 17.39 4.55
C LEU A 27 -0.90 16.72 4.91
N ASN A 28 -0.89 15.41 5.13
CA ASN A 28 -2.10 14.68 5.53
C ASN A 28 -2.63 15.19 6.88
N HIS A 29 -1.79 15.33 7.90
CA HIS A 29 -2.21 15.84 9.20
C HIS A 29 -2.75 17.28 9.13
N ARG A 30 -2.23 18.10 8.20
CA ARG A 30 -2.68 19.48 8.02
C ARG A 30 -4.03 19.60 7.30
N TYR A 31 -4.30 18.73 6.32
CA TYR A 31 -5.41 18.91 5.38
C TYR A 31 -6.53 17.87 5.50
N GLN A 32 -6.32 16.74 6.17
CA GLN A 32 -7.36 15.73 6.41
C GLN A 32 -8.35 16.18 7.50
N THR A 33 -9.26 17.10 7.14
CA THR A 33 -10.33 17.58 8.02
C THR A 33 -11.61 16.76 7.87
N VAL A 34 -12.55 16.89 8.81
CA VAL A 34 -13.89 16.27 8.70
C VAL A 34 -14.62 16.71 7.44
N GLU A 35 -14.48 17.99 7.06
CA GLU A 35 -15.06 18.53 5.84
C GLU A 35 -14.44 17.88 4.60
N PHE A 36 -13.11 17.81 4.53
CA PHE A 36 -12.39 17.17 3.43
C PHE A 36 -12.79 15.70 3.29
N ALA A 37 -12.82 14.94 4.40
CA ALA A 37 -13.20 13.53 4.39
C ALA A 37 -14.64 13.30 3.92
N ARG A 38 -15.59 14.15 4.36
CA ARG A 38 -16.99 14.08 3.89
C ARG A 38 -17.09 14.37 2.39
N CYS A 39 -16.42 15.42 1.91
CA CYS A 39 -16.38 15.77 0.49
C CYS A 39 -15.81 14.62 -0.35
N LYS A 40 -14.68 14.03 0.05
CA LYS A 40 -14.06 12.90 -0.65
C LYS A 40 -14.94 11.66 -0.64
N ARG A 41 -15.57 11.35 0.49
CA ARG A 41 -16.53 10.23 0.56
C ARG A 41 -17.69 10.44 -0.43
N ASP A 42 -18.29 11.63 -0.44
CA ASP A 42 -19.40 11.93 -1.34
C ASP A 42 -18.96 11.94 -2.82
N GLU A 43 -17.69 12.30 -3.09
CA GLU A 43 -17.08 12.24 -4.42
C GLU A 43 -16.88 10.80 -4.92
N TYR A 44 -16.27 9.92 -4.12
CA TYR A 44 -15.88 8.57 -4.55
C TYR A 44 -16.99 7.53 -4.36
N ALA A 45 -17.96 7.75 -3.46
CA ALA A 45 -19.08 6.83 -3.24
C ALA A 45 -20.01 6.67 -4.46
N ARG A 46 -19.93 7.57 -5.45
CA ARG A 46 -20.72 7.47 -6.68
C ARG A 46 -20.22 6.37 -7.62
N LEU A 47 -18.98 5.91 -7.46
CA LEU A 47 -18.36 4.85 -8.28
C LEU A 47 -18.46 5.10 -9.79
N ASP A 48 -18.40 6.37 -10.20
CA ASP A 48 -18.60 6.83 -11.58
C ASP A 48 -17.29 7.27 -12.27
N LYS A 49 -16.14 7.05 -11.63
CA LYS A 49 -14.83 7.48 -12.13
C LYS A 49 -14.32 6.61 -13.28
N THR A 50 -14.57 5.31 -13.21
CA THR A 50 -14.07 4.33 -14.19
C THR A 50 -14.73 2.97 -14.01
N ARG A 51 -14.61 2.10 -15.00
CA ARG A 51 -15.02 0.69 -14.93
C ARG A 51 -13.88 -0.16 -15.50
N MET A 52 -13.37 -1.08 -14.69
CA MET A 52 -12.26 -1.97 -15.05
C MET A 52 -12.36 -3.29 -14.28
N GLY A 53 -11.69 -4.33 -14.78
CA GLY A 53 -11.47 -5.58 -14.06
C GLY A 53 -10.41 -5.43 -12.97
N ILE A 54 -10.39 -6.38 -12.02
CA ILE A 54 -9.42 -6.39 -10.91
C ILE A 54 -7.97 -6.38 -11.42
N TRP A 55 -7.64 -7.21 -12.42
CA TRP A 55 -6.29 -7.24 -12.98
C TRP A 55 -5.91 -5.94 -13.70
N GLU A 56 -6.86 -5.28 -14.35
CA GLU A 56 -6.63 -3.97 -14.96
C GLU A 56 -6.35 -2.89 -13.90
N ALA A 57 -7.02 -2.97 -12.75
CA ALA A 57 -6.73 -2.12 -11.60
C ALA A 57 -5.32 -2.40 -11.04
N CYS A 58 -4.94 -3.66 -10.88
CA CYS A 58 -3.57 -4.04 -10.49
C CYS A 58 -2.53 -3.46 -11.45
N LEU A 59 -2.74 -3.56 -12.77
CA LEU A 59 -1.79 -3.02 -13.76
C LEU A 59 -1.64 -1.49 -13.67
N LYS A 60 -2.68 -0.75 -13.25
CA LYS A 60 -2.56 0.69 -12.99
C LYS A 60 -1.64 1.02 -11.82
N LEU A 61 -1.49 0.10 -10.87
CA LEU A 61 -0.60 0.24 -9.72
C LEU A 61 0.86 -0.04 -10.05
N ASP A 62 1.20 -0.44 -11.28
CA ASP A 62 2.59 -0.63 -11.70
C ASP A 62 3.36 0.69 -11.80
N GLU A 63 2.65 1.82 -11.96
CA GLU A 63 3.25 3.16 -12.01
C GLU A 63 3.21 3.88 -10.66
N LEU A 64 2.66 3.26 -9.61
CA LEU A 64 2.45 3.87 -8.30
C LEU A 64 3.41 3.28 -7.26
N VAL A 65 4.19 4.14 -6.61
CA VAL A 65 4.94 3.85 -5.39
C VAL A 65 4.29 4.63 -4.25
N ASP A 66 4.09 4.01 -3.08
CA ASP A 66 3.50 4.70 -1.93
C ASP A 66 4.54 5.58 -1.21
N GLU A 67 4.35 6.89 -1.30
CA GLU A 67 5.20 7.89 -0.63
C GLU A 67 5.08 7.89 0.90
N SER A 68 4.12 7.12 1.46
CA SER A 68 3.92 6.99 2.90
C SER A 68 4.72 5.85 3.53
N ASP A 69 5.24 4.93 2.71
CA ASP A 69 5.95 3.73 3.17
C ASP A 69 7.44 4.05 3.42
N PRO A 70 7.94 3.91 4.66
CA PRO A 70 9.34 4.16 4.99
C PRO A 70 10.29 3.00 4.64
N TYR A 71 9.78 1.88 4.12
CA TYR A 71 10.50 0.61 4.05
C TYR A 71 10.75 0.10 2.62
N THR A 72 9.91 0.45 1.65
CA THR A 72 9.99 -0.11 0.30
C THR A 72 9.77 0.93 -0.79
N GLU A 73 10.43 0.75 -1.93
CA GLU A 73 10.20 1.52 -3.18
C GLU A 73 9.53 0.64 -4.25
N LEU A 74 8.98 -0.51 -3.86
CA LEU A 74 8.24 -1.39 -4.76
C LEU A 74 6.98 -0.70 -5.29
N THR A 75 6.61 -1.04 -6.51
CA THR A 75 5.34 -0.59 -7.09
C THR A 75 4.18 -1.30 -6.39
N GLN A 76 3.01 -0.68 -6.36
CA GLN A 76 1.91 -1.22 -5.59
C GLN A 76 1.35 -2.55 -6.12
N ILE A 77 1.53 -2.83 -7.42
CA ILE A 77 1.26 -4.18 -7.93
C ILE A 77 2.20 -5.23 -7.31
N GLN A 78 3.47 -4.92 -7.12
CA GLN A 78 4.44 -5.84 -6.51
C GLN A 78 4.06 -6.13 -5.05
N GLN A 79 3.64 -5.11 -4.30
CA GLN A 79 3.18 -5.24 -2.92
C GLN A 79 1.93 -6.15 -2.83
N CYS A 80 0.93 -5.93 -3.69
CA CYS A 80 -0.28 -6.77 -3.76
C CYS A 80 0.07 -8.24 -4.06
N LEU A 81 0.96 -8.49 -5.02
CA LEU A 81 1.41 -9.84 -5.38
C LEU A 81 2.20 -10.51 -4.26
N GLN A 82 3.13 -9.79 -3.61
CA GLN A 82 3.88 -10.33 -2.47
C GLN A 82 2.96 -10.72 -1.32
N THR A 83 1.98 -9.87 -1.01
CA THR A 83 1.00 -10.13 0.06
C THR A 83 0.15 -11.37 -0.26
N SER A 84 -0.41 -11.47 -1.47
CA SER A 84 -1.22 -12.63 -1.86
C SER A 84 -0.41 -13.93 -1.89
N GLU A 85 0.83 -13.89 -2.40
CA GLU A 85 1.68 -15.06 -2.51
C GLU A 85 2.18 -15.55 -1.14
N ALA A 86 2.47 -14.63 -0.20
CA ALA A 86 2.81 -15.00 1.17
C ALA A 86 1.64 -15.71 1.86
N ILE A 87 0.43 -15.15 1.77
CA ILE A 87 -0.79 -15.76 2.32
C ILE A 87 -1.03 -17.15 1.72
N SER A 88 -0.83 -17.30 0.41
CA SER A 88 -0.96 -18.58 -0.29
C SER A 88 0.03 -19.62 0.20
N ARG A 89 1.31 -19.24 0.34
CA ARG A 89 2.39 -20.14 0.82
C ARG A 89 2.19 -20.59 2.26
N ASP A 90 1.55 -19.76 3.08
CA ASP A 90 1.17 -20.10 4.45
C ASP A 90 -0.04 -21.04 4.54
N GLY A 91 -0.62 -21.45 3.39
CA GLY A 91 -1.69 -22.45 3.32
C GLY A 91 -3.07 -21.91 3.69
N HIS A 92 -3.28 -20.61 3.55
CA HIS A 92 -4.56 -19.98 3.83
C HIS A 92 -5.60 -20.20 2.70
N PRO A 93 -6.91 -20.03 2.99
CA PRO A 93 -7.96 -20.19 1.99
C PRO A 93 -7.89 -19.17 0.85
N ASP A 94 -8.39 -19.54 -0.33
CA ASP A 94 -8.38 -18.72 -1.56
C ASP A 94 -8.96 -17.30 -1.38
N TRP A 95 -10.01 -17.14 -0.57
CA TRP A 95 -10.59 -15.81 -0.33
C TRP A 95 -9.63 -14.88 0.40
N PHE A 96 -8.74 -15.42 1.25
CA PHE A 96 -7.76 -14.63 1.98
C PHE A 96 -6.58 -14.27 1.08
N VAL A 97 -6.19 -15.18 0.18
CA VAL A 97 -5.24 -14.87 -0.90
C VAL A 97 -5.76 -13.72 -1.76
N LEU A 98 -7.05 -13.77 -2.14
CA LEU A 98 -7.70 -12.69 -2.89
C LEU A 98 -7.75 -11.37 -2.09
N ALA A 99 -8.04 -11.43 -0.79
CA ALA A 99 -8.00 -10.23 0.06
C ALA A 99 -6.61 -9.58 0.06
N GLY A 100 -5.54 -10.39 0.11
CA GLY A 100 -4.17 -9.89 -0.04
C GLY A 100 -3.90 -9.24 -1.40
N LEU A 101 -4.48 -9.77 -2.48
CA LEU A 101 -4.31 -9.18 -3.82
C LEU A 101 -5.03 -7.83 -3.97
N VAL A 102 -6.20 -7.66 -3.33
CA VAL A 102 -7.09 -6.51 -3.58
C VAL A 102 -7.03 -5.41 -2.51
N HIS A 103 -6.26 -5.60 -1.44
CA HIS A 103 -6.32 -4.71 -0.26
C HIS A 103 -5.97 -3.24 -0.56
N ASP A 104 -5.01 -3.00 -1.45
CA ASP A 104 -4.49 -1.67 -1.78
C ASP A 104 -4.92 -1.16 -3.16
N LEU A 105 -6.04 -1.67 -3.72
CA LEU A 105 -6.60 -1.17 -5.00
C LEU A 105 -7.33 0.18 -4.88
N GLY A 106 -7.33 0.80 -3.70
CA GLY A 106 -8.11 2.00 -3.36
C GLY A 106 -7.50 3.33 -3.77
#